data_AF-A0A951M813-F1
#
_entry.id   AF-A0A951M813-F1
#
_cell.length_a   1.000
_cell.length_b   1.000
_cell.length_c   1.000
_cell.angle_alpha   90.00
_cell.angle_beta   90.00
_cell.angle_gamma   90.00
#
_symmetry.space_group_name_H-M   'P 1'
#
loop_
_entity.id
_entity.type
_entity.pdbx_description
1 polymer ?
#
loop_
_entity_poly.entity_id
_entity_poly.type
_entity_poly.pdbx_seq_one_letter_code
_entity_poly.pdbx_strand_id
1 'polypeptide(L)' 'MKPVYPLRRTCKEASALLIAREDRALPWVERLALRVHLAMCQACPRFERQLLTMRNAMGQWRHYTDE' A
#
# COMPACT_ATOMS: atom_id res chain seq x y z
N MET A 1 1.49 22.93 -3.64
CA MET A 1 2.38 21.99 -2.93
C MET A 1 1.74 21.59 -1.60
N LYS A 2 1.32 20.34 -1.39
CA LYS A 2 0.94 19.88 -0.05
C LYS A 2 2.22 19.48 0.69
N PRO A 3 2.49 20.04 1.87
CA PRO A 3 3.77 19.82 2.55
C PRO A 3 3.89 18.33 2.90
N VAL A 4 4.92 17.70 2.34
CA VAL A 4 5.28 16.31 2.60
C VAL A 4 5.96 16.28 3.96
N TYR A 5 5.18 16.29 5.03
CA TYR A 5 5.68 15.93 6.35
C TYR A 5 5.69 14.40 6.44
N PRO A 6 6.87 13.75 6.48
CA PRO A 6 7.00 12.29 6.40
C PRO A 6 6.32 11.54 7.56
N LEU A 7 5.94 12.24 8.63
CA LEU A 7 5.41 11.66 9.87
C LEU A 7 3.91 11.90 10.10
N ARG A 8 3.28 12.80 9.35
CA ARG A 8 1.84 13.12 9.50
C ARG A 8 1.04 12.68 8.27
N ARG A 9 1.32 11.47 7.79
CA ARG A 9 0.50 10.82 6.76
C ARG A 9 -0.82 10.37 7.37
N THR A 10 -1.93 10.75 6.75
CA THR A 10 -3.26 10.27 7.18
C THR A 10 -3.47 8.84 6.68
N CYS A 11 -4.40 8.09 7.29
CA CYS A 11 -4.75 6.74 6.82
C CYS A 11 -5.12 6.73 5.32
N LYS A 12 -5.77 7.80 4.83
CA LYS A 12 -6.10 7.96 3.40
C LYS A 12 -4.85 8.00 2.51
N GLU A 13 -3.83 8.75 2.92
CA GLU A 13 -2.57 8.83 2.17
C GLU A 13 -1.78 7.53 2.26
N ALA A 14 -1.79 6.85 3.40
CA ALA A 14 -1.16 5.54 3.55
C ALA A 14 -1.82 4.49 2.65
N SER A 15 -3.16 4.45 2.60
CA SER A 15 -3.90 3.58 1.67
C SER A 15 -3.62 3.91 0.21
N ALA A 16 -3.55 5.21 -0.15
CA ALA A 16 -3.19 5.62 -1.50
C ALA A 16 -1.76 5.18 -1.89
N LEU A 17 -0.80 5.26 -0.97
CA LEU A 17 0.55 4.75 -1.18
C LEU A 17 0.60 3.22 -1.28
N LEU A 18 -0.20 2.50 -0.48
CA LEU A 18 -0.30 1.04 -0.57
C LEU A 18 -0.80 0.58 -1.94
N ILE A 19 -1.82 1.26 -2.48
CA ILE A 19 -2.31 1.04 -3.84
C ILE A 19 -1.25 1.46 -4.86
N ALA A 20 -0.64 2.64 -4.72
CA ALA A 20 0.39 3.09 -5.65
C ALA A 20 1.61 2.16 -5.69
N ARG A 21 1.94 1.46 -4.59
CA ARG A 21 2.99 0.43 -4.54
C ARG A 21 2.67 -0.77 -5.44
N GLU A 22 1.40 -0.99 -5.75
CA GLU A 22 0.93 -2.03 -6.67
C GLU A 22 1.28 -1.72 -8.11
N ASP A 23 0.95 -0.50 -8.52
CA ASP A 23 1.10 -0.05 -9.90
C ASP A 23 2.54 0.41 -10.21
N ARG A 24 3.25 0.96 -9.21
CA ARG A 24 4.59 1.55 -9.39
C ARG A 24 5.51 1.36 -8.20
N ALA A 25 6.81 1.39 -8.48
CA ALA A 25 7.83 1.42 -7.43
C ALA A 25 7.76 2.75 -6.65
N LEU A 26 7.51 2.68 -5.34
CA LEU A 26 7.56 3.84 -4.46
C LEU A 26 9.00 4.29 -4.19
N PRO A 27 9.29 5.60 -4.13
CA PRO A 27 10.58 6.11 -3.67
C PRO A 27 10.85 5.73 -2.20
N TRP A 28 12.13 5.57 -1.85
CA TRP A 28 12.56 5.06 -0.53
C TRP A 28 11.98 5.83 0.65
N VAL A 29 11.86 7.16 0.54
CA VAL A 29 11.30 8.04 1.58
C VAL A 29 9.83 7.73 1.86
N GLU A 30 9.02 7.51 0.81
CA GLU A 30 7.60 7.16 0.95
C GLU A 30 7.44 5.76 1.54
N ARG A 31 8.34 4.84 1.19
CA ARG A 31 8.39 3.49 1.74
C ARG A 31 8.65 3.50 3.26
N LEU A 32 9.56 4.36 3.71
CA LEU A 32 9.86 4.51 5.14
C LEU A 32 8.69 5.15 5.88
N ALA A 33 8.10 6.22 5.35
CA ALA A 33 6.93 6.88 5.94
C ALA A 33 5.74 5.92 6.09
N LEU A 34 5.51 5.08 5.06
CA LEU A 34 4.46 4.07 5.09
C LEU A 34 4.70 3.01 6.18
N ARG A 35 5.94 2.52 6.33
CA ARG A 35 6.29 1.57 7.40
C ARG A 35 6.06 2.15 8.79
N VAL A 36 6.46 3.40 9.01
CA VAL A 36 6.23 4.08 10.29
C VAL A 36 4.72 4.19 10.58
N HIS A 37 3.92 4.58 9.58
CA HIS A 37 2.47 4.68 9.73
C HIS A 37 1.82 3.31 10.03
N LEU A 38 2.24 2.24 9.35
CA LEU A 38 1.74 0.88 9.59
C LEU A 38 2.10 0.37 10.99
N ALA A 39 3.22 0.81 11.57
CA ALA A 39 3.59 0.46 12.94
C ALA A 39 2.76 1.22 13.99
N MET A 40 2.33 2.45 13.69
CA MET A 40 1.57 3.31 14.62
C MET A 40 0.05 3.16 14.50
N CYS A 41 -0.46 2.72 13.33
CA CYS A 41 -1.88 2.60 13.04
C CYS A 41 -2.31 1.14 12.99
N GLN A 42 -3.40 0.78 13.69
CA GLN A 42 -3.93 -0.59 13.66
C GLN A 42 -4.81 -0.89 12.43
N ALA A 43 -5.44 0.13 11.83
CA ALA A 43 -6.36 -0.06 10.71
C ALA A 43 -5.62 -0.30 9.37
N CYS A 44 -4.54 0.45 9.12
CA CYS A 44 -3.81 0.36 7.85
C CYS A 44 -3.19 -1.02 7.55
N PRO A 45 -2.62 -1.76 8.53
CA PRO A 45 -2.15 -3.13 8.31
C PRO A 45 -3.28 -4.10 7.91
N ARG A 46 -4.51 -3.88 8.39
CA ARG A 46 -5.68 -4.68 7.98
C ARG A 46 -6.00 -4.46 6.51
N PHE A 47 -5.98 -3.20 6.08
CA PHE A 47 -6.19 -2.83 4.68
C PHE A 47 -5.08 -3.41 3.77
N GLU A 48 -3.81 -3.36 4.19
CA GLU A 48 -2.72 -3.98 3.43
C GLU A 48 -2.96 -5.48 3.19
N ARG A 49 -3.40 -6.22 4.22
CA ARG A 49 -3.75 -7.65 4.07
C ARG A 49 -4.90 -7.87 3.10
N GLN A 50 -5.94 -7.05 3.15
CA GLN A 50 -7.05 -7.12 2.19
C GLN A 50 -6.56 -6.90 0.76
N LEU A 51 -5.70 -5.91 0.55
CA LEU A 51 -5.11 -5.62 -0.75
C LEU A 51 -4.28 -6.81 -1.26
N LEU A 52 -3.45 -7.42 -0.41
CA LEU A 52 -2.67 -8.62 -0.75
C LEU A 52 -3.56 -9.81 -1.12
N THR A 53 -4.67 -10.02 -0.42
CA THR A 53 -5.65 -11.06 -0.77
C THR A 53 -6.22 -10.83 -2.16
N MET A 54 -6.62 -9.59 -2.49
CA MET A 54 -7.14 -9.27 -3.83
C MET A 54 -6.09 -9.47 -4.92
N ARG A 55 -4.84 -9.05 -4.68
CA ARG A 55 -3.71 -9.29 -5.62
C ARG A 55 -3.52 -10.77 -5.90
N ASN A 56 -3.46 -11.60 -4.86
CA ASN A 56 -3.21 -13.04 -5.00
C ASN A 56 -4.34 -13.72 -5.77
N ALA A 57 -5.60 -13.35 -5.47
CA ALA A 57 -6.75 -13.86 -6.20
C ALA A 57 -6.72 -13.48 -7.69
N MET A 58 -6.40 -12.22 -8.01
CA MET A 58 -6.27 -11.77 -9.40
C MET A 58 -5.08 -12.39 -10.12
N GLY A 59 -3.95 -12.59 -9.41
CA GLY A 59 -2.77 -13.27 -9.95
C GLY A 59 -3.10 -14.70 -10.36
N GLN A 60 -3.76 -15.45 -9.49
CA GLN A 60 -4.22 -16.81 -9.80
C GLN A 60 -5.18 -16.84 -11.00
N TRP A 61 -6.08 -15.85 -11.12
CA TRP A 61 -7.03 -15.76 -12.21
C TRP A 61 -6.37 -15.47 -13.57
N ARG A 62 -5.32 -14.64 -13.58
CA ARG A 62 -4.53 -14.40 -14.80
C ARG A 62 -3.82 -15.67 -15.27
N HIS A 63 -3.29 -16.47 -14.35
CA HIS A 63 -2.67 -17.75 -14.69
C HIS A 63 -3.68 -18.74 -15.29
N TYR A 64 -4.91 -18.79 -14.77
CA TYR A 64 -5.96 -19.66 -15.32
C TYR A 64 -6.38 -19.32 -16.76
N THR A 65 -6.24 -18.07 -17.19
CA THR A 65 -6.65 -17.66 -18.56
C THR A 65 -5.56 -17.95 -19.60
N ASP A 66 -4.33 -18.22 -19.17
CA ASP A 66 -3.17 -18.49 -20.04
C ASP A 66 -2.98 -19.99 -20.33
N GLU A 67 -3.66 -20.87 -19.57
CA GLU A 67 -3.75 -22.32 -19.77
C GLU A 67 -4.96 -22.70 -20.66
#